data_AF-A0A7C5NIU5-F1
#
_entry.id   AF-A0A7C5NIU5-F1
#
_cell.length_a   1.000
_cell.length_b   1.000
_cell.length_c   1.000
_cell.angle_alpha   90.00
_cell.angle_beta   90.00
_cell.angle_gamma   90.00
#
_symmetry.space_group_name_H-M   'P 1'
#
loop_
_entity.id
_entity.type
_entity.pdbx_description
1 polymer ?
#
loop_
_entity_poly.entity_id
_entity_poly.type
_entity_poly.pdbx_seq_one_letter_code
_entity_poly.pdbx_strand_id
1 'polypeptide(L)'
;MRQALTRWVRDADALRQVEHFRLAQLPLRLGYLRPRADDLYIALTGELFQRIREDYQDPETWARLGNAFGLFADSRADTEPWEAAVLRSEAALFAAAAFYFGGFPASAYLMLKQTP
;
A
#
# COMPACT_ATOMS: atom_id res chain seq x y z
N MET A 1 10.04 -3.31 8.87
CA MET A 1 9.07 -2.19 8.92
C MET A 1 8.75 -1.86 10.36
N ARG A 2 8.57 -0.57 10.72
CA ARG A 2 8.17 -0.21 12.10
C ARG A 2 6.82 -0.84 12.46
N GLN A 3 6.67 -1.33 13.69
CA GLN A 3 5.49 -2.08 14.13
C GLN A 3 4.17 -1.29 14.01
N ALA A 4 4.21 0.04 14.19
CA ALA A 4 3.05 0.90 14.00
C ALA A 4 2.57 0.90 12.54
N LEU A 5 3.49 1.04 11.58
CA LEU A 5 3.18 1.03 10.15
C LEU A 5 2.69 -0.35 9.70
N THR A 6 3.25 -1.44 10.22
CA THR A 6 2.75 -2.80 9.97
C THR A 6 1.31 -3.00 10.40
N ARG A 7 0.89 -2.41 11.51
CA ARG A 7 -0.52 -2.45 11.94
C ARG A 7 -1.39 -1.66 10.98
N TRP A 8 -1.00 -0.45 10.60
CA TRP A 8 -1.75 0.36 9.65
C TRP A 8 -1.93 -0.32 8.29
N VAL A 9 -0.88 -0.94 7.74
CA VAL A 9 -0.97 -1.70 6.48
C VAL A 9 -1.96 -2.86 6.61
N ARG A 10 -1.88 -3.62 7.71
CA ARG A 10 -2.82 -4.74 7.96
C ARG A 10 -4.26 -4.27 8.09
N ASP A 11 -4.48 -3.17 8.79
CA ASP A 11 -5.81 -2.61 8.99
C ASP A 11 -6.37 -2.05 7.66
N ALA A 12 -5.52 -1.47 6.80
CA ALA A 12 -5.88 -1.04 5.45
C ALA A 12 -6.23 -2.22 4.53
N ASP A 13 -5.45 -3.30 4.57
CA ASP A 13 -5.77 -4.55 3.87
C ASP A 13 -7.12 -5.12 4.34
N ALA A 14 -7.35 -5.16 5.66
CA ALA A 14 -8.60 -5.64 6.23
C ALA A 14 -9.79 -4.78 5.79
N LEU A 15 -9.63 -3.44 5.78
CA LEU A 15 -10.62 -2.51 5.28
C LEU A 15 -10.98 -2.80 3.81
N ARG A 16 -9.98 -3.01 2.96
CA ARG A 16 -10.21 -3.37 1.55
C ARG A 16 -11.00 -4.67 1.41
N GLN A 17 -10.73 -5.68 2.22
CA GLN A 17 -11.49 -6.94 2.18
C GLN A 17 -12.95 -6.74 2.60
N VAL A 18 -13.19 -5.95 3.66
CA VAL A 18 -14.55 -5.59 4.11
C VAL A 18 -15.34 -4.91 2.99
N GLU A 19 -14.69 -3.99 2.26
CA GLU A 19 -15.29 -3.28 1.12
C GLU A 19 -15.51 -4.20 -0.09
N HIS A 20 -14.52 -5.05 -0.42
CA HIS A 20 -14.61 -6.03 -1.50
C HIS A 20 -15.80 -6.99 -1.33
N PHE A 21 -15.99 -7.51 -0.12
CA PHE A 21 -17.12 -8.40 0.20
C PHE A 21 -18.43 -7.66 0.50
N ARG A 22 -18.45 -6.32 0.36
CA ARG A 22 -19.62 -5.46 0.59
C ARG A 22 -20.32 -5.74 1.93
N LEU A 23 -19.53 -5.92 2.99
CA LEU A 23 -20.10 -6.15 4.32
C LEU A 23 -20.92 -4.93 4.75
N ALA A 24 -22.13 -5.17 5.27
CA ALA A 24 -23.10 -4.11 5.58
C ALA A 24 -22.65 -3.14 6.69
N GLN A 25 -21.65 -3.51 7.50
CA GLN A 25 -21.14 -2.68 8.59
C GLN A 25 -19.61 -2.63 8.53
N LEU A 26 -19.09 -1.40 8.51
CA LEU A 26 -17.66 -1.17 8.69
C LEU A 26 -17.31 -1.36 10.18
N PRO A 27 -16.35 -2.22 10.53
CA PRO A 27 -15.87 -2.31 11.91
C PRO A 27 -15.37 -0.93 12.38
N LEU A 28 -15.91 -0.41 13.50
CA LEU A 28 -15.54 0.89 14.07
C LEU A 28 -14.01 1.05 14.26
N ARG A 29 -13.32 -0.07 14.56
CA ARG A 29 -11.86 -0.14 14.70
C ARG A 29 -11.08 0.25 13.43
N LEU A 30 -11.71 0.21 12.25
CA LEU A 30 -11.10 0.56 10.95
C LEU A 30 -11.50 1.97 10.49
N GLY A 31 -12.46 2.62 11.17
CA GLY A 31 -12.98 3.93 10.76
C GLY A 31 -11.94 5.05 10.79
N TYR A 32 -10.84 4.89 11.54
CA TYR A 32 -9.77 5.88 11.63
C TYR A 32 -8.91 5.99 10.35
N LEU A 33 -8.94 4.98 9.47
CA LEU A 33 -8.05 4.91 8.32
C LEU A 33 -8.46 5.85 7.19
N ARG A 34 -9.76 6.04 6.97
CA ARG A 34 -10.26 6.94 5.91
C ARG A 34 -9.73 8.37 6.02
N PRO A 35 -9.82 9.07 7.18
CA PRO A 35 -9.27 10.41 7.30
C PRO A 35 -7.74 10.47 7.35
N ARG A 36 -7.04 9.32 7.34
CA ARG A 36 -5.57 9.24 7.48
C ARG A 36 -4.90 8.51 6.32
N ALA A 37 -5.58 8.40 5.19
CA ALA A 37 -5.02 7.75 4.01
C ALA A 37 -3.74 8.45 3.52
N ASP A 38 -3.71 9.78 3.54
CA ASP A 38 -2.51 10.58 3.23
C ASP A 38 -1.37 10.34 4.23
N ASP A 39 -1.67 10.32 5.53
CA ASP A 39 -0.67 10.04 6.57
C ASP A 39 -0.04 8.65 6.37
N LEU A 40 -0.85 7.66 6.00
CA LEU A 40 -0.38 6.31 5.68
C LEU A 40 0.51 6.35 4.44
N TYR A 41 0.10 7.01 3.36
CA TYR A 41 0.89 7.10 2.15
C TYR A 41 2.25 7.78 2.39
N ILE A 42 2.27 8.91 3.10
CA ILE A 42 3.50 9.62 3.49
C ILE A 42 4.41 8.70 4.33
N ALA A 43 3.84 7.95 5.28
CA ALA A 43 4.61 7.02 6.11
C ALA A 43 5.21 5.88 5.28
N LEU A 44 4.48 5.33 4.30
CA LEU A 44 4.98 4.31 3.38
C LEU A 44 6.12 4.85 2.51
N THR A 45 5.98 6.07 1.99
CA THR A 45 7.01 6.74 1.18
C THR A 45 8.29 6.96 1.98
N GLY A 46 8.19 7.50 3.20
CA GLY A 46 9.37 7.65 4.07
C GLY A 46 10.04 6.32 4.37
N GLU A 47 9.25 5.27 4.61
CA GLU A 47 9.75 3.94 4.89
C GLU A 47 10.43 3.28 3.67
N LEU A 48 9.93 3.52 2.45
CA LEU A 48 10.56 3.10 1.19
C LEU A 48 11.95 3.71 1.03
N PHE A 49 12.04 5.04 1.06
CA PHE A 49 13.31 5.73 0.85
C PHE A 49 14.33 5.44 1.95
N GLN A 50 13.89 5.29 3.20
CA GLN A 50 14.76 4.87 4.28
C GLN A 50 15.41 3.51 3.98
N ARG A 51 14.63 2.53 3.49
CA ARG A 51 15.13 1.18 3.20
C ARG A 51 16.04 1.10 1.99
N ILE A 52 15.74 1.87 0.94
CA ILE A 52 16.62 1.97 -0.24
C ILE A 52 18.01 2.44 0.21
N ARG A 53 18.07 3.36 1.17
CA ARG A 53 19.33 3.91 1.68
C ARG A 53 20.10 2.95 2.59
N GLU A 54 19.42 2.11 3.37
CA GLU A 54 20.04 1.29 4.43
C GLU A 54 20.47 -0.12 3.97
N ASP A 55 20.45 -0.40 2.66
CA ASP A 55 20.74 -1.74 2.07
C ASP A 55 20.01 -2.88 2.81
N TYR A 56 18.69 -2.72 2.91
CA TYR A 56 17.85 -3.57 3.75
C TYR A 56 17.55 -4.93 3.11
N GLN A 57 18.01 -6.02 3.74
CA GLN A 57 17.97 -7.40 3.22
C GLN A 57 16.79 -8.24 3.76
N ASP A 58 15.57 -7.70 3.78
CA ASP A 58 14.36 -8.47 4.15
C ASP A 58 13.29 -8.43 3.03
N PRO A 59 13.27 -9.47 2.18
CA PRO A 59 12.30 -9.59 1.08
C PRO A 59 10.83 -9.56 1.54
N GLU A 60 10.50 -10.09 2.70
CA GLU A 60 9.10 -10.15 3.16
C GLU A 60 8.59 -8.74 3.50
N THR A 61 9.42 -7.93 4.13
CA THR A 61 9.11 -6.53 4.38
C THR A 61 9.00 -5.73 3.08
N TRP A 62 9.86 -5.99 2.10
CA TRP A 62 9.76 -5.36 0.77
C TRP A 62 8.45 -5.72 0.06
N ALA A 63 8.06 -6.99 0.08
CA ALA A 63 6.80 -7.44 -0.48
C ALA A 63 5.59 -6.79 0.23
N ARG A 64 5.63 -6.69 1.56
CA ARG A 64 4.58 -5.97 2.33
C ARG A 64 4.48 -4.50 1.93
N LEU A 65 5.60 -3.82 1.74
CA LEU A 65 5.63 -2.43 1.31
C LEU A 65 5.07 -2.27 -0.11
N GLY A 66 5.44 -3.16 -1.03
CA GLY A 66 4.90 -3.19 -2.39
C GLY A 66 3.38 -3.40 -2.42
N ASN A 67 2.87 -4.36 -1.64
CA ASN A 67 1.44 -4.59 -1.50
C ASN A 67 0.70 -3.38 -0.92
N ALA A 68 1.29 -2.72 0.08
CA ALA A 68 0.70 -1.53 0.71
C ALA A 68 0.54 -0.37 -0.29
N PHE A 69 1.55 -0.09 -1.12
CA PHE A 69 1.43 0.88 -2.21
C PHE A 69 0.42 0.42 -3.28
N GLY A 70 0.36 -0.88 -3.55
CA GLY A 70 -0.63 -1.47 -4.47
C GLY A 70 -2.08 -1.14 -4.09
N LEU A 71 -2.36 -0.88 -2.81
CA LEU A 71 -3.68 -0.42 -2.38
C LEU A 71 -4.06 0.95 -2.94
N PHE A 72 -3.08 1.85 -3.12
CA PHE A 72 -3.28 3.18 -3.69
C PHE A 72 -3.21 3.18 -5.23
N ALA A 73 -2.58 2.16 -5.82
CA ALA A 73 -2.47 1.99 -7.26
C ALA A 73 -3.73 1.34 -7.89
N ASP A 74 -4.49 0.54 -7.14
CA ASP A 74 -5.61 -0.25 -7.67
C ASP A 74 -6.79 0.61 -8.12
N SER A 75 -7.13 0.52 -9.41
CA SER A 75 -8.22 1.25 -10.07
C SER A 75 -9.59 0.58 -9.94
N ARG A 76 -9.66 -0.65 -9.42
CA ARG A 76 -10.88 -1.47 -9.37
C ARG A 76 -11.71 -1.30 -8.10
N ALA A 77 -11.24 -0.48 -7.16
CA ALA A 77 -12.04 -0.09 -6.01
C ALA A 77 -13.12 0.92 -6.48
N ASP A 78 -14.28 0.39 -6.93
CA ASP A 78 -15.47 1.19 -7.33
C ASP A 78 -16.01 2.05 -6.18
N THR A 79 -15.61 1.76 -4.97
CA THR A 79 -15.68 2.66 -3.83
C THR A 79 -14.40 3.46 -3.82
N GLU A 80 -14.41 4.75 -4.17
CA GLU A 80 -13.36 5.71 -3.81
C GLU A 80 -13.27 5.76 -2.28
N PRO A 81 -12.39 5.02 -1.58
CA PRO A 81 -12.45 5.00 -0.13
C PRO A 81 -11.45 6.00 0.46
N TRP A 82 -10.48 6.45 -0.35
CA TRP A 82 -9.29 7.17 0.03
C TRP A 82 -9.20 8.38 -0.90
N GLU A 83 -9.77 9.51 -0.48
CA GLU A 83 -9.54 10.83 -1.08
C GLU A 83 -8.09 11.30 -0.82
N ALA A 84 -7.13 10.37 -0.80
CA ALA A 84 -5.73 10.70 -0.73
C ALA A 84 -5.38 11.36 -2.06
N ALA A 85 -4.71 12.52 -2.01
CA ALA A 85 -4.28 13.25 -3.20
C ALA A 85 -3.07 12.56 -3.88
N VAL A 86 -3.15 11.24 -4.02
CA VAL A 86 -2.07 10.35 -4.45
C VAL A 86 -2.27 10.01 -5.91
N LEU A 87 -1.24 10.27 -6.72
CA LEU A 87 -1.24 9.85 -8.11
C LEU A 87 -1.09 8.33 -8.19
N ARG A 88 -2.05 7.65 -8.80
CA ARG A 88 -2.04 6.18 -8.96
C ARG A 88 -0.76 5.67 -9.62
N SER A 89 -0.24 6.41 -10.60
CA SER A 89 1.03 6.12 -11.27
C SER A 89 2.25 6.22 -10.36
N GLU A 90 2.25 7.16 -9.41
CA GLU A 90 3.28 7.28 -8.39
C GLU A 90 3.23 6.09 -7.42
N ALA A 91 2.03 5.76 -6.93
CA ALA A 91 1.84 4.59 -6.07
C ALA A 91 2.30 3.29 -6.76
N ALA A 92 1.96 3.13 -8.05
CA ALA A 92 2.40 1.97 -8.84
C ALA A 92 3.92 1.92 -9.01
N LEU A 93 4.56 3.07 -9.24
CA LEU A 93 6.02 3.15 -9.32
C LEU A 93 6.69 2.76 -7.99
N PHE A 94 6.17 3.25 -6.87
CA PHE A 94 6.69 2.92 -5.54
C PHE A 94 6.44 1.46 -5.17
N ALA A 95 5.29 0.90 -5.53
CA ALA A 95 5.01 -0.52 -5.39
C ALA A 95 6.03 -1.35 -6.20
N ALA A 96 6.25 -0.99 -7.47
CA ALA A 96 7.19 -1.67 -8.35
C ALA A 96 8.63 -1.59 -7.82
N ALA A 97 9.05 -0.42 -7.33
CA ALA A 97 10.36 -0.23 -6.71
C ALA A 97 10.52 -1.15 -5.49
N ALA A 98 9.54 -1.17 -4.58
CA ALA A 98 9.59 -2.02 -3.40
C ALA A 98 9.69 -3.52 -3.77
N PHE A 99 8.92 -3.99 -4.76
CA PHE A 99 9.03 -5.36 -5.25
C PHE A 99 10.38 -5.65 -5.91
N TYR A 100 10.91 -4.73 -6.70
CA TYR A 100 12.21 -4.88 -7.34
C TYR A 100 13.35 -5.02 -6.31
N PHE A 101 13.41 -4.11 -5.32
CA PHE A 101 14.39 -4.20 -4.23
C PHE A 101 14.20 -5.44 -3.34
N GLY A 102 12.98 -5.96 -3.25
CA GLY A 102 12.67 -7.22 -2.58
C GLY A 102 13.01 -8.49 -3.34
N GLY A 103 13.46 -8.40 -4.60
CA GLY A 103 13.74 -9.57 -5.44
C GLY A 103 12.51 -10.19 -6.13
N PHE A 104 11.43 -9.42 -6.32
CA PHE A 104 10.18 -9.84 -6.98
C PHE A 104 9.94 -9.09 -8.31
N PRO A 105 10.81 -9.27 -9.34
CA PRO A 105 10.73 -8.49 -10.58
C PRO A 105 9.43 -8.70 -11.37
N ALA A 106 8.82 -9.89 -11.30
CA ALA A 106 7.55 -10.16 -11.94
C ALA A 106 6.41 -9.31 -11.33
N SER A 107 6.34 -9.21 -10.01
CA SER A 107 5.38 -8.37 -9.31
C SER A 107 5.60 -6.88 -9.63
N ALA A 108 6.85 -6.45 -9.72
CA ALA A 108 7.20 -5.09 -10.12
C ALA A 108 6.66 -4.75 -11.52
N TYR A 109 6.89 -5.65 -12.49
CA TYR A 109 6.39 -5.48 -13.85
C TYR A 109 4.85 -5.44 -13.91
N LEU A 110 4.18 -6.31 -13.15
CA LEU A 110 2.72 -6.34 -13.11
C LEU A 110 2.13 -5.04 -12.55
N MET A 111 2.72 -4.44 -11.51
CA MET A 111 2.24 -3.16 -10.96
C MET A 111 2.30 -2.04 -11.99
N LEU A 112 3.41 -1.94 -12.74
CA LEU A 112 3.54 -0.93 -13.79
C LEU A 112 2.55 -1.16 -14.93
N LYS A 113 2.28 -2.41 -15.29
CA LYS A 113 1.34 -2.75 -16.38
C LYS A 113 -0.13 -2.53 -16.01
N GLN A 114 -0.48 -2.58 -14.72
CA GLN A 114 -1.86 -2.43 -14.24
C GLN A 114 -2.33 -0.96 -14.19
N THR A 115 -1.41 -0.01 -14.38
CA THR A 115 -1.72 1.42 -14.37
C THR A 115 -1.69 1.93 -15.82
N PRO A 116 -2.85 2.31 -16.42
CA PRO A 116 -2.92 2.74 -17.81
C PRO A 116 -2.26 4.11 -18.06
#